data_AF-A0A4P5ZFJ7-F1
#
_entry.id   AF-A0A4P5ZFJ7-F1
#
_cell.length_a   1.000
_cell.length_b   1.000
_cell.length_c   1.000
_cell.angle_alpha   90.00
_cell.angle_beta   90.00
_cell.angle_gamma   90.00
#
_symmetry.space_group_name_H-M   'P 1'
#
loop_
_entity.id
_entity.type
_entity.pdbx_description
1 polymer ?
#
loop_
_entity_poly.entity_id
_entity_poly.type
_entity_poly.pdbx_seq_one_letter_code
_entity_poly.pdbx_strand_id
1 'polypeptide(L)'
;MSTTNLPAGINVRGTLLFNFSAEFTAADKLVITAPLFINAANLSGVSPNNPATYISGYPPVFANPARRPASVNLSGAGFANFAVGDDLPALLYNASAMDLHGDVNICGVVYCPNQIELETKADGQTQYVRGALIAGGGVYVENLRAATTIVSYDPAAVNALAVLGAKGRCVRIVYRE
;
A
#
# COMPACT_ATOMS: atom_id res chain seq x y z
N MET A 1 11.54 -19.26 -17.52
CA MET A 1 11.61 -19.22 -16.05
C MET A 1 10.31 -19.81 -15.53
N SER A 2 10.34 -20.84 -14.69
CA SER A 2 9.11 -21.35 -14.08
C SER A 2 8.57 -20.27 -13.15
N THR A 3 7.31 -19.88 -13.34
CA THR A 3 6.60 -19.00 -12.43
C THR A 3 6.59 -19.62 -11.04
N THR A 4 7.35 -19.05 -10.12
CA THR A 4 7.32 -19.43 -8.71
C THR A 4 6.01 -18.89 -8.14
N ASN A 5 4.92 -19.64 -8.30
CA ASN A 5 3.66 -19.32 -7.67
C ASN A 5 3.88 -19.35 -6.15
N LEU A 6 3.73 -18.21 -5.48
CA LEU A 6 3.61 -18.16 -4.03
C LEU A 6 2.23 -18.76 -3.69
N PRO A 7 2.14 -20.01 -3.20
CA PRO A 7 0.86 -20.73 -3.15
C PRO A 7 -0.16 -20.11 -2.20
N ALA A 8 0.29 -19.24 -1.28
CA ALA A 8 -0.55 -18.47 -0.36
C ALA A 8 -0.46 -16.95 -0.59
N GLY A 9 0.15 -16.52 -1.70
CA GLY A 9 0.49 -15.12 -1.95
C GLY A 9 1.65 -14.60 -1.11
N ILE A 10 1.84 -13.29 -1.15
CA ILE A 10 2.86 -12.56 -0.39
C ILE A 10 2.28 -12.21 0.98
N ASN A 11 2.84 -12.77 2.05
CA ASN A 11 2.40 -12.53 3.43
C ASN A 11 3.56 -11.96 4.26
N VAL A 12 3.48 -10.68 4.62
CA VAL A 12 4.56 -9.97 5.31
C VAL A 12 4.02 -9.24 6.55
N ARG A 13 4.78 -9.29 7.64
CA ARG A 13 4.65 -8.37 8.77
C ARG A 13 5.88 -7.46 8.78
N GLY A 14 5.68 -6.19 8.47
CA GLY A 14 6.73 -5.19 8.24
C GLY A 14 6.52 -4.43 6.92
N THR A 15 7.59 -3.82 6.42
CA THR A 15 7.60 -3.14 5.12
C THR A 15 8.11 -4.10 4.05
N LEU A 16 7.37 -4.25 2.96
CA LEU A 16 7.88 -4.88 1.75
C LEU A 16 8.47 -3.80 0.84
N LEU A 17 9.70 -4.02 0.39
CA LEU A 17 10.44 -3.07 -0.42
C LEU A 17 10.88 -3.74 -1.71
N PHE A 18 10.52 -3.13 -2.84
CA PHE A 18 11.03 -3.52 -4.14
C PHE A 18 12.06 -2.50 -4.62
N ASN A 19 13.33 -2.90 -4.64
CA ASN A 19 14.46 -2.11 -5.11
C ASN A 19 14.90 -2.65 -6.47
N PHE A 20 14.55 -1.96 -7.55
CA PHE A 20 14.95 -2.38 -8.89
C PHE A 20 16.33 -1.84 -9.24
N SER A 21 17.07 -2.62 -10.03
CA SER A 21 18.31 -2.16 -10.65
C SER A 21 18.02 -1.06 -11.67
N ALA A 22 19.06 -0.35 -12.10
CA ALA A 22 18.93 0.72 -13.09
C ALA A 22 18.46 0.27 -14.49
N GLU A 23 18.32 -1.04 -14.72
CA GLU A 23 17.80 -1.58 -15.98
C GLU A 23 16.27 -1.46 -16.08
N PHE A 24 15.58 -1.29 -14.95
CA PHE A 24 14.14 -1.03 -14.91
C PHE A 24 13.89 0.47 -14.89
N THR A 25 13.03 0.91 -15.79
CA THR A 25 12.72 2.30 -16.06
C THR A 25 11.27 2.63 -15.67
N ALA A 26 10.89 3.90 -15.78
CA ALA A 26 9.50 4.32 -15.57
C ALA A 26 8.50 3.70 -16.58
N ALA A 27 8.99 3.14 -17.69
CA ALA A 27 8.16 2.44 -18.67
C ALA A 27 7.85 0.98 -18.26
N ASP A 28 8.56 0.45 -17.27
CA ASP A 28 8.36 -0.92 -16.80
C ASP A 28 7.26 -0.99 -15.73
N LYS A 29 6.58 -2.14 -15.64
CA LYS A 29 5.50 -2.39 -14.67
C LYS A 29 5.80 -3.67 -13.89
N LEU A 30 5.74 -3.60 -12.56
CA LEU A 30 5.65 -4.82 -11.73
C LEU A 30 4.18 -5.22 -11.64
N VAL A 31 3.87 -6.44 -12.06
CA VAL A 31 2.53 -7.01 -11.94
C VAL A 31 2.51 -8.09 -10.89
N ILE A 32 1.73 -7.88 -9.83
CA ILE A 32 1.51 -8.84 -8.75
C ILE A 32 0.14 -9.48 -8.97
N THR A 33 0.15 -10.70 -9.50
CA THR A 33 -1.06 -11.50 -9.75
C THR A 33 -1.47 -12.37 -8.56
N ALA A 34 -0.54 -12.62 -7.63
CA ALA A 34 -0.82 -13.37 -6.41
C ALA A 34 -1.46 -12.46 -5.34
N PRO A 35 -2.17 -13.03 -4.35
CA PRO A 35 -2.63 -12.26 -3.19
C PRO A 35 -1.48 -11.55 -2.47
N LEU A 36 -1.71 -10.31 -2.01
CA LEU A 36 -0.72 -9.48 -1.32
C LEU A 36 -1.26 -8.99 0.03
N PHE A 37 -0.65 -9.51 1.10
CA PHE A 37 -1.05 -9.28 2.47
C PHE A 37 0.13 -8.72 3.27
N ILE A 38 0.10 -7.41 3.58
CA ILE A 38 1.18 -6.73 4.29
C ILE A 38 0.63 -6.03 5.52
N ASN A 39 1.05 -6.47 6.71
CA ASN A 39 0.45 -6.06 7.99
C ASN A 39 -1.07 -6.17 7.89
N ALA A 40 -1.56 -7.30 7.41
CA ALA A 40 -2.96 -7.49 7.08
C ALA A 40 -3.87 -7.05 8.24
N ALA A 41 -4.81 -6.17 7.93
CA ALA A 41 -5.86 -5.78 8.85
C ALA A 41 -6.84 -6.94 9.04
N ASN A 42 -7.48 -7.02 10.21
CA ASN A 42 -8.60 -7.93 10.37
C ASN A 42 -9.80 -7.43 9.58
N LEU A 43 -10.20 -8.19 8.56
CA LEU A 43 -11.35 -7.86 7.72
C LEU A 43 -12.68 -8.44 8.24
N SER A 44 -12.65 -9.27 9.29
CA SER A 44 -13.86 -9.85 9.87
C SER A 44 -14.75 -8.74 10.44
N GLY A 45 -15.92 -8.53 9.84
CA GLY A 45 -16.86 -7.49 10.26
C GLY A 45 -16.64 -6.12 9.64
N VAL A 46 -15.78 -6.01 8.60
CA VAL A 46 -15.66 -4.77 7.82
C VAL A 46 -16.98 -4.48 7.11
N SER A 47 -17.47 -3.25 7.27
CA SER A 47 -18.60 -2.71 6.50
C SER A 47 -18.11 -1.46 5.76
N PRO A 48 -18.12 -1.45 4.42
CA PRO A 48 -17.65 -0.32 3.62
C PRO A 48 -18.34 1.02 3.99
N ASN A 49 -19.57 0.94 4.49
CA ASN A 49 -20.39 2.10 4.88
C ASN A 49 -20.19 2.55 6.34
N ASN A 50 -19.39 1.83 7.14
CA ASN A 50 -19.15 2.17 8.54
C ASN A 50 -17.64 2.38 8.81
N PRO A 51 -17.20 3.65 8.96
CA PRO A 51 -15.79 3.96 9.20
C PRO A 51 -15.23 3.41 10.51
N ALA A 52 -16.08 3.07 11.48
CA ALA A 52 -15.63 2.48 12.75
C ALA A 52 -15.17 1.01 12.63
N THR A 53 -15.43 0.35 11.49
CA THR A 53 -15.09 -1.07 11.29
C THR A 53 -13.67 -1.32 10.82
N TYR A 54 -12.90 -0.27 10.55
CA TYR A 54 -11.51 -0.39 10.09
C TYR A 54 -10.57 -0.55 11.29
N ILE A 55 -9.82 -1.66 11.36
CA ILE A 55 -8.84 -2.00 12.43
C ILE A 55 -7.41 -2.06 11.84
N SER A 56 -6.40 -1.58 12.57
CA SER A 56 -5.01 -1.47 12.07
C SER A 56 -4.33 -2.83 12.19
N GLY A 57 -3.48 -3.18 11.23
CA GLY A 57 -2.63 -4.37 11.30
C GLY A 57 -1.34 -4.17 12.10
N TYR A 58 -0.96 -2.93 12.42
CA TYR A 58 0.18 -2.67 13.31
C TYR A 58 -0.27 -2.66 14.78
N PRO A 59 0.33 -3.50 15.64
CA PRO A 59 0.04 -3.45 17.06
C PRO A 59 0.63 -2.17 17.68
N PRO A 60 -0.08 -1.51 18.62
CA PRO A 60 0.47 -0.35 19.33
C PRO A 60 1.72 -0.70 20.16
N VAL A 61 1.88 -1.99 20.50
CA VAL A 61 3.03 -2.51 21.23
C VAL A 61 3.59 -3.73 20.50
N PHE A 62 4.85 -3.64 20.08
CA PHE A 62 5.58 -4.76 19.49
C PHE A 62 6.18 -5.64 20.58
N ALA A 63 5.86 -6.94 20.56
CA ALA A 63 6.42 -7.93 21.49
C ALA A 63 7.95 -8.05 21.38
N ASN A 64 8.50 -7.89 20.17
CA ASN A 64 9.95 -7.74 19.96
C ASN A 64 10.23 -6.30 19.48
N PRO A 65 10.83 -5.45 20.32
CA PRO A 65 11.15 -4.06 19.97
C PRO A 65 12.09 -3.93 18.77
N ALA A 66 12.98 -4.88 18.51
CA ALA A 66 13.88 -4.84 17.36
C ALA A 66 13.16 -5.02 16.01
N ARG A 67 11.91 -5.50 16.02
CA ARG A 67 11.05 -5.59 14.82
C ARG A 67 10.22 -4.33 14.58
N ARG A 68 10.37 -3.30 15.42
CA ARG A 68 9.76 -2.00 15.16
C ARG A 68 10.40 -1.40 13.91
N PRO A 69 9.65 -0.79 12.99
CA PRO A 69 10.23 -0.24 11.76
C PRO A 69 11.34 0.80 12.01
N ALA A 70 11.20 1.64 13.05
CA ALA A 70 12.23 2.60 13.45
C ALA A 70 13.55 1.96 13.95
N SER A 71 13.59 0.64 14.13
CA SER A 71 14.78 -0.12 14.53
C SER A 71 15.47 -0.82 13.36
N VAL A 72 14.95 -0.71 12.13
CA VAL A 72 15.51 -1.34 10.92
C VAL A 72 16.37 -0.33 10.16
N ASN A 73 17.61 -0.71 9.82
CA ASN A 73 18.50 0.12 9.01
C ASN A 73 18.32 -0.18 7.51
N LEU A 74 17.79 0.79 6.78
CA LEU A 74 17.50 0.76 5.35
C LEU A 74 18.52 1.54 4.50
N SER A 75 19.43 2.29 5.12
CA SER A 75 20.40 3.14 4.41
C SER A 75 21.22 2.38 3.35
N GLY A 76 21.55 1.12 3.61
CA GLY A 76 22.26 0.26 2.65
C GLY A 76 21.46 -0.11 1.39
N ALA A 77 20.15 0.12 1.39
CA ALA A 77 19.27 -0.09 0.24
C ALA A 77 18.92 1.22 -0.49
N GLY A 78 19.50 2.37 -0.08
CA GLY A 78 19.23 3.68 -0.69
C GLY A 78 18.00 4.41 -0.16
N PHE A 79 17.42 3.95 0.96
CA PHE A 79 16.25 4.57 1.59
C PHE A 79 16.62 5.26 2.90
N ALA A 80 15.85 6.29 3.27
CA ALA A 80 15.93 6.88 4.60
C ALA A 80 15.39 5.88 5.66
N ASN A 81 15.99 5.89 6.86
CA ASN A 81 15.50 5.10 7.99
C ASN A 81 14.24 5.75 8.58
N PHE A 82 13.31 4.94 9.09
CA PHE A 82 12.12 5.44 9.79
C PHE A 82 12.47 5.98 11.17
N ALA A 83 11.81 7.07 11.55
CA ALA A 83 11.81 7.62 12.89
C ALA A 83 10.60 7.16 13.71
N VAL A 84 10.68 7.33 15.03
CA VAL A 84 9.54 7.13 15.92
C VAL A 84 8.50 8.22 15.64
N GLY A 85 7.32 7.82 15.17
CA GLY A 85 6.22 8.73 14.84
C GLY A 85 6.02 8.95 13.33
N ASP A 86 6.91 8.43 12.48
CA ASP A 86 6.68 8.39 11.04
C ASP A 86 5.47 7.52 10.69
N ASP A 87 4.77 7.88 9.61
CA ASP A 87 3.83 6.98 8.97
C ASP A 87 4.59 5.76 8.43
N LEU A 88 4.39 4.61 9.08
CA LEU A 88 5.10 3.37 8.76
C LEU A 88 4.69 2.87 7.37
N PRO A 89 5.58 2.86 6.36
CA PRO A 89 5.19 2.33 5.06
C PRO A 89 5.05 0.83 5.13
N ALA A 90 4.01 0.33 4.46
CA ALA A 90 3.77 -1.08 4.28
C ALA A 90 4.41 -1.57 2.97
N LEU A 91 4.39 -0.75 1.92
CA LEU A 91 4.88 -1.12 0.61
C LEU A 91 5.61 0.06 -0.03
N LEU A 92 6.88 -0.14 -0.39
CA LEU A 92 7.70 0.87 -1.07
C LEU A 92 8.21 0.34 -2.41
N TYR A 93 8.13 1.21 -3.41
CA TYR A 93 8.57 0.97 -4.78
C TYR A 93 9.43 2.14 -5.26
N ASN A 94 10.45 1.91 -6.12
CA ASN A 94 11.44 2.96 -6.40
C ASN A 94 11.59 3.44 -7.86
N ALA A 95 11.01 2.79 -8.89
CA ALA A 95 11.34 3.18 -10.29
C ALA A 95 10.20 3.19 -11.33
N SER A 96 9.13 2.42 -11.12
CA SER A 96 8.24 1.95 -12.19
C SER A 96 6.78 1.90 -11.70
N ALA A 97 5.83 1.55 -12.57
CA ALA A 97 4.42 1.40 -12.17
C ALA A 97 4.16 0.07 -11.42
N MET A 98 3.25 0.10 -10.46
CA MET A 98 2.82 -1.07 -9.71
C MET A 98 1.39 -1.45 -10.07
N ASP A 99 1.20 -2.73 -10.36
CA ASP A 99 -0.09 -3.31 -10.72
C ASP A 99 -0.48 -4.45 -9.78
N LEU A 100 -1.63 -4.29 -9.11
CA LEU A 100 -2.14 -5.27 -8.16
C LEU A 100 -3.43 -5.89 -8.72
N HIS A 101 -3.35 -7.18 -9.11
CA HIS A 101 -4.46 -7.93 -9.72
C HIS A 101 -5.19 -8.88 -8.76
N GLY A 102 -4.52 -9.22 -7.65
CA GLY A 102 -5.01 -10.18 -6.66
C GLY A 102 -5.83 -9.54 -5.54
N ASP A 103 -6.17 -10.37 -4.55
CA ASP A 103 -6.61 -9.86 -3.25
C ASP A 103 -5.50 -9.02 -2.61
N VAL A 104 -5.86 -7.88 -2.04
CA VAL A 104 -4.93 -6.98 -1.37
C VAL A 104 -5.44 -6.71 0.04
N ASN A 105 -4.58 -6.84 1.03
CA ASN A 105 -4.87 -6.39 2.40
C ASN A 105 -3.60 -5.77 2.99
N ILE A 106 -3.53 -4.45 2.90
CA ILE A 106 -2.37 -3.67 3.32
C ILE A 106 -2.79 -2.71 4.43
N CYS A 107 -2.05 -2.71 5.55
CA CYS A 107 -2.14 -1.65 6.55
C CYS A 107 -0.82 -0.87 6.63
N GLY A 108 -0.88 0.44 6.42
CA GLY A 108 0.26 1.37 6.35
C GLY A 108 0.28 2.16 5.05
N VAL A 109 1.40 2.82 4.76
CA VAL A 109 1.56 3.63 3.53
C VAL A 109 2.07 2.78 2.37
N VAL A 110 1.45 2.92 1.20
CA VAL A 110 1.95 2.42 -0.07
C VAL A 110 2.56 3.58 -0.84
N TYR A 111 3.82 3.47 -1.23
CA TYR A 111 4.53 4.48 -2.00
C TYR A 111 5.00 3.91 -3.33
N CYS A 112 4.68 4.59 -4.42
CA CYS A 112 5.19 4.29 -5.74
C CYS A 112 5.45 5.60 -6.51
N PRO A 113 6.69 5.96 -6.85
CA PRO A 113 6.99 7.27 -7.44
C PRO A 113 6.30 7.50 -8.79
N ASN A 114 5.98 6.44 -9.52
CA ASN A 114 5.25 6.52 -10.78
C ASN A 114 3.74 6.31 -10.57
N GLN A 115 3.20 5.12 -10.84
CA GLN A 115 1.75 4.88 -10.81
C GLN A 115 1.41 3.68 -9.92
N ILE A 116 0.27 3.73 -9.24
CA ILE A 116 -0.32 2.59 -8.52
C ILE A 116 -1.61 2.21 -9.23
N GLU A 117 -1.78 0.93 -9.53
CA GLU A 117 -2.97 0.38 -10.16
C GLU A 117 -3.58 -0.70 -9.26
N LEU A 118 -4.83 -0.47 -8.86
CA LEU A 118 -5.66 -1.38 -8.07
C LEU A 118 -6.74 -1.94 -9.00
N GLU A 119 -6.50 -3.12 -9.56
CA GLU A 119 -7.32 -3.68 -10.62
C GLU A 119 -7.83 -5.07 -10.23
N THR A 120 -9.10 -5.20 -9.84
CA THR A 120 -9.66 -6.53 -9.53
C THR A 120 -9.93 -7.31 -10.82
N LYS A 121 -9.24 -8.44 -11.01
CA LYS A 121 -9.33 -9.26 -12.23
C LYS A 121 -10.28 -10.45 -12.12
N ALA A 122 -10.82 -10.76 -10.94
CA ALA A 122 -11.79 -11.84 -10.71
C ALA A 122 -12.95 -11.44 -9.78
N ASP A 123 -14.10 -12.09 -9.95
CA ASP A 123 -15.27 -11.92 -9.08
C ASP A 123 -14.95 -12.38 -7.63
N GLY A 124 -15.49 -11.67 -6.65
CA GLY A 124 -15.28 -11.94 -5.23
C GLY A 124 -13.95 -11.42 -4.66
N GLN A 125 -13.06 -10.87 -5.50
CA GLN A 125 -11.81 -10.28 -5.01
C GLN A 125 -12.05 -9.04 -4.15
N THR A 126 -11.19 -8.87 -3.15
CA THR A 126 -11.18 -7.69 -2.29
C THR A 126 -9.80 -7.05 -2.26
N GLN A 127 -9.74 -5.76 -2.58
CA GLN A 127 -8.56 -4.94 -2.40
C GLN A 127 -8.78 -3.92 -1.29
N TYR A 128 -8.14 -4.13 -0.14
CA TYR A 128 -8.23 -3.29 1.04
C TYR A 128 -6.88 -2.66 1.35
N VAL A 129 -6.87 -1.33 1.41
CA VAL A 129 -5.72 -0.55 1.89
C VAL A 129 -6.17 0.34 3.04
N ARG A 130 -5.62 0.10 4.23
CA ARG A 130 -5.74 1.00 5.37
C ARG A 130 -4.47 1.85 5.52
N GLY A 131 -4.50 3.06 4.98
CA GLY A 131 -3.43 4.03 5.06
C GLY A 131 -3.44 4.94 3.86
N ALA A 132 -2.27 5.46 3.48
CA ALA A 132 -2.13 6.35 2.32
C ALA A 132 -1.60 5.60 1.10
N LEU A 133 -2.13 5.94 -0.07
CA LEU A 133 -1.52 5.62 -1.36
C LEU A 133 -0.81 6.89 -1.86
N ILE A 134 0.50 6.83 -2.02
CA ILE A 134 1.32 7.97 -2.46
C ILE A 134 1.92 7.59 -3.81
N ALA A 135 1.45 8.27 -4.86
CA ALA A 135 1.93 8.05 -6.22
C ALA A 135 2.20 9.36 -6.95
N GLY A 136 3.32 9.45 -7.69
CA GLY A 136 3.69 10.68 -8.41
C GLY A 136 2.90 10.90 -9.70
N GLY A 137 2.65 9.83 -10.45
CA GLY A 137 1.83 9.76 -11.66
C GLY A 137 0.34 9.49 -11.41
N GLY A 138 -0.02 9.07 -10.20
CA GLY A 138 -1.40 8.91 -9.74
C GLY A 138 -1.79 7.48 -9.37
N VAL A 139 -3.05 7.32 -8.95
CA VAL A 139 -3.64 6.04 -8.56
C VAL A 139 -4.77 5.73 -9.54
N TYR A 140 -4.69 4.60 -10.22
CA TYR A 140 -5.75 4.02 -11.04
C TYR A 140 -6.49 2.96 -10.24
N VAL A 141 -7.82 2.99 -10.27
CA VAL A 141 -8.67 2.01 -9.59
C VAL A 141 -9.68 1.47 -10.58
N GLU A 142 -9.65 0.16 -10.79
CA GLU A 142 -10.52 -0.57 -11.70
C GLU A 142 -11.22 -1.71 -10.96
N ASN A 143 -12.55 -1.66 -10.93
CA ASN A 143 -13.40 -2.75 -10.48
C ASN A 143 -14.42 -3.11 -11.57
N LEU A 144 -13.94 -3.73 -12.66
CA LEU A 144 -14.82 -4.22 -13.74
C LEU A 144 -15.50 -5.55 -13.42
N ARG A 145 -15.17 -6.16 -12.27
CA ARG A 145 -15.71 -7.44 -11.78
C ARG A 145 -16.68 -7.23 -10.61
N ALA A 146 -17.38 -8.29 -10.21
CA ALA A 146 -18.14 -8.29 -8.96
C ALA A 146 -17.18 -8.34 -7.75
N ALA A 147 -16.43 -7.25 -7.55
CA ALA A 147 -15.30 -7.14 -6.64
C ALA A 147 -15.32 -5.79 -5.91
N THR A 148 -14.54 -5.67 -4.85
CA THR A 148 -14.58 -4.52 -3.94
C THR A 148 -13.19 -3.94 -3.70
N THR A 149 -13.04 -2.62 -3.89
CA THR A 149 -11.83 -1.88 -3.52
C THR A 149 -12.17 -0.85 -2.45
N ILE A 150 -11.44 -0.89 -1.34
CA ILE A 150 -11.64 -0.03 -0.17
C ILE A 150 -10.29 0.58 0.19
N VAL A 151 -10.22 1.91 0.15
CA VAL A 151 -9.09 2.68 0.69
C VAL A 151 -9.60 3.46 1.89
N SER A 152 -9.13 3.07 3.07
CA SER A 152 -9.46 3.71 4.35
C SER A 152 -8.21 4.41 4.88
N TYR A 153 -8.34 5.62 5.38
CA TYR A 153 -7.21 6.40 5.90
C TYR A 153 -7.63 7.11 7.17
N ASP A 154 -6.64 7.48 8.00
CA ASP A 154 -6.91 8.37 9.13
C ASP A 154 -7.21 9.78 8.58
N PRO A 155 -8.42 10.34 8.79
CA PRO A 155 -8.73 11.70 8.34
C PRO A 155 -7.79 12.75 8.94
N ALA A 156 -7.22 12.49 10.12
CA ALA A 156 -6.20 13.35 10.73
C ALA A 156 -4.89 13.36 9.92
N ALA A 157 -4.57 12.30 9.16
CA ALA A 157 -3.38 12.27 8.30
C ALA A 157 -3.44 13.36 7.22
N VAL A 158 -4.61 13.57 6.59
CA VAL A 158 -4.78 14.66 5.61
C VAL A 158 -4.63 16.04 6.26
N ASN A 159 -5.07 16.19 7.51
CA ASN A 159 -4.90 17.43 8.27
C ASN A 159 -3.44 17.68 8.69
N ALA A 160 -2.66 16.61 8.86
CA ALA A 160 -1.25 16.65 9.24
C ALA A 160 -0.31 16.86 8.03
N LEU A 161 -0.79 16.71 6.79
CA LEU A 161 0.03 16.95 5.59
C LEU A 161 0.57 18.39 5.59
N ALA A 162 1.90 18.49 5.54
CA ALA A 162 2.64 19.73 5.35
C ALA A 162 2.45 20.21 3.91
N VAL A 163 1.42 21.02 3.69
CA VAL A 163 1.15 21.68 2.41
C VAL A 163 1.50 23.16 2.48
N LEU A 164 2.21 23.65 1.47
CA LEU A 164 2.61 25.06 1.40
C LEU A 164 1.36 25.97 1.38
N GLY A 165 1.20 26.77 2.44
CA GLY A 165 0.09 27.73 2.56
C GLY A 165 -1.30 27.11 2.69
N ALA A 166 -1.43 25.87 3.18
CA ALA A 166 -2.70 25.15 3.33
C ALA A 166 -3.49 24.89 2.02
N LYS A 167 -2.90 25.19 0.85
CA LYS A 167 -3.52 24.94 -0.45
C LYS A 167 -3.34 23.48 -0.84
N GLY A 168 -4.41 22.81 -1.26
CA GLY A 168 -4.35 21.45 -1.84
C GLY A 168 -4.64 20.29 -0.89
N ARG A 169 -5.18 20.52 0.32
CA ARG A 169 -5.73 19.43 1.16
C ARG A 169 -7.06 18.95 0.57
N CYS A 170 -7.00 18.08 -0.42
CA CYS A 170 -8.18 17.43 -0.94
C CYS A 170 -7.89 15.96 -1.26
N VAL A 171 -8.80 15.08 -0.87
CA VAL A 171 -8.91 13.75 -1.48
C VAL A 171 -9.73 13.94 -2.75
N ARG A 172 -9.10 13.72 -3.91
CA ARG A 172 -9.79 13.81 -5.21
C ARG A 172 -9.74 12.45 -5.89
N ILE A 173 -10.89 11.80 -5.98
CA ILE A 173 -11.08 10.64 -6.85
C ILE A 173 -11.47 11.22 -8.21
N VAL A 174 -10.57 11.15 -9.19
CA VAL A 174 -10.86 11.58 -10.56
C VAL A 174 -11.21 10.33 -11.36
N TYR A 175 -12.47 10.19 -11.74
CA TYR A 175 -12.84 9.28 -12.80
C TYR A 175 -12.38 9.92 -14.12
N ARG A 176 -11.47 9.28 -14.84
CA ARG A 176 -11.21 9.65 -16.24
C ARG A 176 -12.21 8.88 -17.09
N GLU A 177 -13.03 9.62 -17.82
CA GLU A 177 -13.82 9.10 -18.95
C GLU A 177 -12.89 8.62 -20.07
#